data_AF-A0A671XKM1-F1
#
_entry.id   AF-A0A671XKM1-F1
#
_cell.length_a   1.000
_cell.length_b   1.000
_cell.length_c   1.000
_cell.angle_alpha   90.00
_cell.angle_beta   90.00
_cell.angle_gamma   90.00
#
_symmetry.space_group_name_H-M   'P 1'
#
loop_
_entity.id
_entity.type
_entity.pdbx_description
1 polymer ?
#
loop_
_entity_poly.entity_id
_entity_poly.type
_entity_poly.pdbx_seq_one_letter_code
_entity_poly.pdbx_strand_id
1 'polypeptide(L)'
;MCTGACSKLIAIPLYVLAALSMICNLVLFFPGLDTQYAAQDRDGLPRITEEVKYMGGVIGGGIMVLIPAIHIHLTSANKCCANRCGMFLSIGFAAAGVVGALYSLCIAALGLANGPMCLWKDPNNFLPEWGMPFANSTGSYLGDRTTWDVCIIPENVVEFNVGLFSTLLVAACVELVLCLIQMVNGLFGCICGTCGSKE
;
A
#
# COMPACT_ATOMS: atom_id res chain seq x y z
N MET A 1 -5.02 -30.54 10.30
CA MET A 1 -6.04 -29.52 9.95
C MET A 1 -5.84 -29.13 8.48
N CYS A 2 -6.91 -29.00 7.70
CA CYS A 2 -6.91 -28.76 6.25
C CYS A 2 -6.35 -27.38 5.86
N THR A 3 -5.05 -27.16 6.06
CA THR A 3 -4.34 -25.89 5.82
C THR A 3 -4.36 -25.46 4.34
N GLY A 4 -4.35 -26.40 3.40
CA GLY A 4 -4.28 -26.08 1.97
C GLY A 4 -5.47 -25.25 1.44
N ALA A 5 -6.71 -25.64 1.74
CA ALA A 5 -7.89 -24.94 1.23
C ALA A 5 -8.08 -23.56 1.86
N CYS A 6 -7.77 -23.43 3.16
CA CYS A 6 -7.84 -22.16 3.89
C CYS A 6 -6.74 -21.18 3.45
N SER A 7 -5.51 -21.66 3.18
CA SER A 7 -4.43 -20.83 2.61
C SER A 7 -4.75 -20.28 1.22
N LYS A 8 -5.47 -21.02 0.37
CA LYS A 8 -5.89 -20.55 -0.95
C LYS A 8 -6.86 -19.36 -0.86
N LEU A 9 -7.73 -19.35 0.14
CA LEU A 9 -8.64 -18.23 0.41
C LEU A 9 -7.91 -16.97 0.88
N ILE A 10 -6.68 -17.08 1.41
CA ILE A 10 -5.85 -15.93 1.80
C ILE A 10 -5.02 -15.43 0.61
N ALA A 11 -4.53 -16.30 -0.26
CA ALA A 11 -3.70 -15.91 -1.39
C ALA A 11 -4.46 -15.07 -2.44
N ILE A 12 -5.70 -15.44 -2.76
CA ILE A 12 -6.53 -14.72 -3.75
C ILE A 12 -6.72 -13.23 -3.40
N PRO A 13 -7.19 -12.85 -2.20
CA PRO A 13 -7.34 -11.45 -1.85
C PRO A 13 -6.00 -10.71 -1.80
N LEU A 14 -4.89 -11.36 -1.39
CA LEU A 14 -3.57 -10.73 -1.43
C LEU A 14 -3.14 -10.34 -2.85
N TYR A 15 -3.45 -11.15 -3.88
CA TYR A 15 -3.18 -10.76 -5.27
C TYR A 15 -4.00 -9.54 -5.70
N VAL A 16 -5.29 -9.52 -5.34
CA VAL A 16 -6.18 -8.40 -5.69
C VAL A 16 -5.74 -7.12 -4.99
N LEU A 17 -5.42 -7.20 -3.70
CA LEU A 17 -4.93 -6.08 -2.90
C LEU A 17 -3.59 -5.58 -3.43
N ALA A 18 -2.64 -6.46 -3.74
CA ALA A 18 -1.36 -6.03 -4.30
C ALA A 18 -1.50 -5.35 -5.67
N ALA A 19 -2.39 -5.85 -6.53
CA ALA A 19 -2.70 -5.21 -7.81
C ALA A 19 -3.35 -3.84 -7.62
N LEU A 20 -4.33 -3.73 -6.70
CA LEU A 20 -4.96 -2.48 -6.32
C LEU A 20 -3.91 -1.48 -5.80
N SER A 21 -3.03 -1.90 -4.89
CA SER A 21 -1.96 -1.09 -4.31
C SER A 21 -1.00 -0.54 -5.37
N MET A 22 -0.61 -1.37 -6.34
CA MET A 22 0.21 -0.92 -7.47
C MET A 22 -0.55 0.09 -8.35
N ILE A 23 -1.79 -0.21 -8.73
CA ILE A 23 -2.60 0.66 -9.61
C ILE A 23 -2.83 2.02 -8.95
N CYS A 24 -3.26 2.05 -7.67
CA CYS A 24 -3.49 3.30 -6.95
C CYS A 24 -2.23 4.16 -6.89
N ASN A 25 -1.06 3.57 -6.61
CA ASN A 25 0.20 4.31 -6.56
C ASN A 25 0.66 4.78 -7.93
N LEU A 26 0.41 4.03 -9.01
CA LEU A 26 0.71 4.48 -10.38
C LEU A 26 -0.20 5.64 -10.79
N VAL A 27 -1.49 5.57 -10.45
CA VAL A 27 -2.45 6.64 -10.72
C VAL A 27 -2.09 7.90 -9.95
N LEU A 28 -1.59 7.78 -8.71
CA LEU A 28 -1.11 8.93 -7.91
C LEU A 28 0.01 9.75 -8.59
N PHE A 29 0.80 9.18 -9.50
CA PHE A 29 1.82 9.94 -10.26
C PHE A 29 1.23 10.88 -11.30
N PHE A 30 -0.05 10.70 -11.66
CA PHE A 30 -0.73 11.46 -12.71
C PHE A 30 -1.95 12.16 -12.11
N PRO A 31 -1.76 13.24 -11.33
CA PRO A 31 -2.88 13.98 -10.78
C PRO A 31 -3.73 14.55 -11.92
N GLY A 32 -5.05 14.31 -11.86
CA GLY A 32 -5.97 14.64 -12.95
C GLY A 32 -5.76 13.82 -14.24
N LEU A 33 -5.03 12.70 -14.17
CA LEU A 33 -4.60 11.88 -15.32
C LEU A 33 -3.75 12.66 -16.34
N ASP A 34 -3.10 13.72 -15.89
CA ASP A 34 -2.25 14.55 -16.73
C ASP A 34 -0.77 14.21 -16.51
N THR A 35 -0.03 14.14 -17.61
CA THR A 35 1.39 13.82 -17.63
C THR A 35 2.27 15.06 -17.49
N GLN A 36 1.71 16.26 -17.67
CA GLN A 36 2.47 17.51 -17.60
C GLN A 36 3.12 17.71 -16.22
N TYR A 37 2.44 17.29 -15.14
CA TYR A 37 2.96 17.43 -13.78
C TYR A 37 4.16 16.50 -13.54
N ALA A 38 4.10 15.27 -14.05
CA ALA A 38 5.23 14.33 -14.00
C ALA A 38 6.41 14.81 -14.85
N ALA A 39 6.15 15.42 -16.01
CA ALA A 39 7.20 16.01 -16.84
C ALA A 39 7.88 17.20 -16.15
N GLN A 40 7.09 18.12 -15.58
CA GLN A 40 7.62 19.28 -14.86
C GLN A 40 8.40 18.88 -13.59
N ASP A 41 7.94 17.86 -12.87
CA ASP A 41 8.65 17.32 -11.70
C ASP A 41 10.02 16.73 -12.08
N ARG A 42 10.10 16.09 -13.25
CA ARG A 42 11.37 15.62 -13.82
C ARG A 42 12.33 16.77 -14.17
N ASP A 43 11.80 17.92 -14.60
CA ASP A 43 12.58 19.12 -14.94
C ASP A 43 13.00 19.95 -13.70
N GLY A 44 12.76 19.44 -12.49
CA GLY A 44 13.17 20.05 -11.22
C GLY A 44 12.15 21.05 -10.64
N LEU A 45 10.95 21.14 -11.21
CA LEU A 45 9.84 21.92 -10.65
C LEU A 45 8.97 20.99 -9.80
N PRO A 46 8.94 21.12 -8.47
CA PRO A 46 8.20 20.18 -7.63
C PRO A 46 6.69 20.29 -7.91
N ARG A 47 6.13 19.25 -8.54
CA ARG A 47 4.71 19.16 -8.93
C ARG A 47 4.03 17.92 -8.38
N ILE A 48 4.80 16.93 -7.94
CA ILE A 48 4.28 15.68 -7.38
C ILE A 48 4.63 15.61 -5.90
N THR A 49 3.63 15.23 -5.11
CA THR A 49 3.73 14.91 -3.68
C THR A 49 4.86 13.91 -3.41
N GLU A 50 5.74 14.20 -2.45
CA GLU A 50 6.96 13.40 -2.22
C GLU A 50 6.63 11.97 -1.79
N GLU A 51 5.55 11.78 -1.05
CA GLU A 51 5.07 10.48 -0.56
C GLU A 51 4.72 9.53 -1.69
N VAL A 52 4.25 10.05 -2.83
CA VAL A 52 3.99 9.25 -4.04
C VAL A 52 5.29 8.68 -4.61
N LYS A 53 6.38 9.46 -4.54
CA LYS A 53 7.71 9.10 -5.05
C LYS A 53 8.38 8.01 -4.22
N TYR A 54 7.97 7.83 -2.96
CA TYR A 54 8.39 6.70 -2.14
C TYR A 54 7.78 5.36 -2.59
N MET A 55 6.82 5.38 -3.53
CA MET A 55 6.26 4.18 -4.15
C MET A 55 5.72 3.16 -3.12
N GLY A 56 5.11 3.65 -2.04
CA GLY A 56 4.61 2.83 -0.94
C GLY A 56 3.63 1.74 -1.39
N GLY A 57 2.78 2.03 -2.38
CA GLY A 57 1.85 1.05 -2.95
C GLY A 57 2.50 0.07 -3.94
N VAL A 58 3.51 0.49 -4.71
CA VAL A 58 4.19 -0.42 -5.67
C VAL A 58 5.18 -1.34 -4.96
N ILE A 59 6.05 -0.77 -4.14
CA ILE A 59 7.12 -1.51 -3.45
C ILE A 59 6.52 -2.26 -2.24
N GLY A 60 5.84 -1.54 -1.36
CA GLY A 60 5.26 -2.08 -0.13
C GLY A 60 4.06 -2.99 -0.39
N GLY A 61 2.91 -2.40 -0.71
CA GLY A 61 1.65 -3.15 -0.89
C GLY A 61 1.64 -4.03 -2.14
N GLY A 62 2.47 -3.75 -3.14
CA GLY A 62 2.59 -4.51 -4.37
C GLY A 62 3.60 -5.64 -4.27
N ILE A 63 4.86 -5.33 -4.59
CA ILE A 63 5.94 -6.32 -4.77
C ILE A 63 6.17 -7.14 -3.49
N MET A 64 6.30 -6.49 -2.33
CA MET A 64 6.60 -7.20 -1.07
C MET A 64 5.45 -8.10 -0.61
N VAL A 65 4.19 -7.77 -0.94
CA VAL A 65 3.01 -8.59 -0.62
C VAL A 65 2.76 -9.69 -1.66
N LEU A 66 3.17 -9.49 -2.92
CA LEU A 66 3.11 -10.54 -3.96
C LEU A 66 3.97 -11.76 -3.61
N ILE A 67 5.13 -11.54 -2.95
CA ILE A 67 6.04 -12.62 -2.54
C ILE A 67 5.32 -13.67 -1.67
N PRO A 68 4.73 -13.32 -0.51
CA PRO A 68 3.94 -14.27 0.26
C PRO A 68 2.71 -14.76 -0.49
N ALA A 69 2.01 -13.94 -1.27
CA ALA A 69 0.82 -14.40 -2.02
C ALA A 69 1.15 -15.57 -2.97
N ILE A 70 2.24 -15.44 -3.75
CA ILE A 70 2.74 -16.49 -4.65
C ILE A 70 3.17 -17.71 -3.85
N HIS A 71 3.93 -17.52 -2.78
CA HIS A 71 4.39 -18.62 -1.95
C HIS A 71 3.23 -19.41 -1.32
N ILE A 72 2.23 -18.73 -0.75
CA ILE A 72 1.03 -19.35 -0.17
C ILE A 72 0.27 -20.13 -1.24
N HIS A 73 0.11 -19.57 -2.43
CA HIS A 73 -0.60 -20.22 -3.53
C HIS A 73 0.11 -21.51 -3.98
N LEU A 74 1.42 -21.46 -4.22
CA LEU A 74 2.21 -22.62 -4.65
C LEU A 74 2.25 -23.72 -3.58
N THR A 75 2.34 -23.33 -2.31
CA THR A 75 2.40 -24.27 -1.18
C THR A 75 1.02 -24.90 -0.90
N SER A 76 -0.08 -24.20 -1.21
CA SER A 76 -1.44 -24.73 -1.13
C SER A 76 -1.75 -25.77 -2.22
N ALA A 77 -1.15 -25.62 -3.41
CA ALA A 77 -1.35 -26.57 -4.52
C ALA A 77 -0.61 -27.90 -4.29
N ASN A 78 0.60 -27.84 -3.71
CA ASN A 78 1.41 -29.02 -3.43
C ASN A 78 1.16 -29.53 -2.00
N LYS A 79 0.36 -30.60 -1.83
CA LYS A 79 0.11 -31.30 -0.54
C LYS A 79 1.36 -31.87 0.16
N CYS A 80 2.57 -31.59 -0.34
CA CYS A 80 3.82 -32.26 0.01
C CYS A 80 4.84 -31.41 0.79
N CYS A 81 4.55 -30.15 1.11
CA CYS A 81 5.52 -29.29 1.83
C CYS A 81 5.34 -29.26 3.36
N ALA A 82 4.87 -30.36 3.97
CA ALA A 82 4.85 -30.55 5.43
C ALA A 82 6.24 -30.91 6.01
N ASN A 83 7.32 -30.34 5.46
CA ASN A 83 8.68 -30.49 6.01
C ASN A 83 9.15 -29.16 6.62
N ARG A 84 9.96 -29.25 7.68
CA ARG A 84 10.38 -28.13 8.54
C ARG A 84 10.92 -26.93 7.74
N CYS A 85 11.72 -27.18 6.70
CA CYS A 85 12.32 -26.14 5.84
C CYS A 85 11.30 -25.34 5.01
N GLY A 86 10.27 -26.00 4.46
CA GLY A 86 9.22 -25.32 3.69
C GLY A 86 8.35 -24.42 4.55
N MET A 87 8.17 -24.77 5.81
CA MET A 87 7.37 -23.98 6.76
C MET A 87 8.13 -22.77 7.32
N PHE A 88 9.45 -22.87 7.55
CA PHE A 88 10.28 -21.70 7.89
C PHE A 88 10.32 -20.65 6.78
N LEU A 89 10.40 -21.08 5.51
CA LEU A 89 10.32 -20.18 4.36
C LEU A 89 8.97 -19.45 4.30
N SER A 90 7.87 -20.12 4.62
CA SER A 90 6.53 -19.51 4.66
C SER A 90 6.44 -18.38 5.68
N ILE A 91 7.02 -18.57 6.88
CA ILE A 91 7.09 -17.53 7.92
C ILE A 91 7.95 -16.36 7.44
N GLY A 92 9.10 -16.62 6.82
CA GLY A 92 9.98 -15.58 6.28
C GLY A 92 9.31 -14.73 5.20
N PHE A 93 8.62 -15.34 4.24
CA PHE A 93 7.89 -14.60 3.20
C PHE A 93 6.68 -13.85 3.76
N ALA A 94 5.96 -14.42 4.73
CA ALA A 94 4.89 -13.72 5.43
C ALA A 94 5.41 -12.49 6.19
N ALA A 95 6.60 -12.59 6.81
CA ALA A 95 7.26 -11.45 7.45
C ALA A 95 7.62 -10.35 6.44
N ALA A 96 8.12 -10.72 5.26
CA ALA A 96 8.34 -9.74 4.18
C ALA A 96 7.04 -9.02 3.78
N GLY A 97 5.93 -9.75 3.68
CA GLY A 97 4.61 -9.15 3.44
C GLY A 97 4.17 -8.18 4.55
N VAL A 98 4.38 -8.54 5.82
CA VAL A 98 4.11 -7.65 6.97
C VAL A 98 4.92 -6.36 6.88
N VAL A 99 6.23 -6.45 6.59
CA VAL A 99 7.08 -5.26 6.43
C VAL A 99 6.61 -4.41 5.25
N GLY A 100 6.25 -5.04 4.12
CA GLY A 100 5.73 -4.34 2.94
C GLY A 100 4.41 -3.61 3.22
N ALA A 101 3.47 -4.27 3.89
CA ALA A 101 2.19 -3.68 4.28
C ALA A 101 2.37 -2.53 5.27
N LEU A 102 3.25 -2.67 6.28
CA LEU A 102 3.58 -1.57 7.20
C LEU A 102 4.22 -0.38 6.48
N TYR A 103 5.14 -0.65 5.55
CA TYR A 103 5.74 0.41 4.74
C TYR A 103 4.67 1.17 3.94
N SER A 104 3.80 0.43 3.23
CA SER A 104 2.70 1.03 2.46
C SER A 104 1.75 1.84 3.33
N LEU A 105 1.40 1.32 4.51
CA LEU A 105 0.54 1.99 5.49
C LEU A 105 1.15 3.31 5.98
N CYS A 106 2.44 3.31 6.34
CA CYS A 106 3.13 4.52 6.80
C CYS A 106 3.18 5.59 5.70
N ILE A 107 3.53 5.21 4.47
CA ILE A 107 3.57 6.17 3.35
C ILE A 107 2.17 6.71 3.03
N ALA A 108 1.14 5.85 3.06
CA ALA A 108 -0.24 6.29 2.83
C ALA A 108 -0.75 7.23 3.93
N ALA A 109 -0.42 6.94 5.20
CA ALA A 109 -0.74 7.82 6.31
C ALA A 109 -0.04 9.18 6.20
N LEU A 110 1.24 9.20 5.81
CA LEU A 110 1.98 10.45 5.57
C LEU A 110 1.38 11.24 4.39
N GLY A 111 1.00 10.58 3.30
CA GLY A 111 0.35 11.23 2.15
C GLY A 111 -1.01 11.84 2.48
N LEU A 112 -1.74 11.27 3.44
CA LEU A 112 -2.97 11.83 4.01
C LEU A 112 -2.73 12.89 5.08
N ALA A 113 -1.59 12.86 5.78
CA ALA A 113 -1.26 13.88 6.78
C ALA A 113 -0.78 15.16 6.10
N ASN A 114 0.08 15.02 5.09
CA ASN A 114 0.73 16.15 4.43
C ASN A 114 -0.13 16.76 3.31
N GLY A 115 -1.01 15.96 2.69
CA GLY A 115 -1.85 16.37 1.58
C GLY A 115 -1.10 16.53 0.25
N PRO A 116 -1.81 16.88 -0.83
CA PRO A 116 -1.20 16.96 -2.15
C PRO A 116 -0.37 18.22 -2.35
N MET A 117 0.64 18.12 -3.22
CA MET A 117 1.24 19.28 -3.89
C MET A 117 0.25 19.89 -4.88
N CYS A 118 -0.04 21.18 -4.74
CA CYS A 118 -0.95 21.90 -5.62
C CYS A 118 -0.56 23.38 -5.73
N LEU A 119 -1.04 24.05 -6.78
CA LEU A 119 -1.06 25.50 -6.85
C LEU A 119 -2.21 25.99 -5.97
N TRP A 120 -1.88 26.73 -4.91
CA TRP A 120 -2.85 27.22 -3.94
C TRP A 120 -2.74 28.73 -3.79
N LYS A 121 -3.80 29.35 -3.27
CA LYS A 121 -3.85 30.78 -2.98
C LYS A 121 -4.00 31.00 -1.48
N ASP A 122 -2.95 31.50 -0.85
CA ASP A 122 -3.00 31.92 0.55
C ASP A 122 -3.92 33.14 0.68
N PRO A 123 -4.87 33.18 1.63
CA PRO A 123 -5.64 34.39 1.91
C PRO A 123 -4.79 35.62 2.23
N ASN A 124 -3.54 35.44 2.68
CA ASN A 124 -2.61 36.53 3.00
C ASN A 124 -1.69 36.94 1.83
N ASN A 125 -1.59 36.13 0.77
CA ASN A 125 -0.76 36.44 -0.40
C ASN A 125 -1.62 36.62 -1.66
N PHE A 126 -1.29 37.63 -2.47
CA PHE A 126 -2.06 37.92 -3.68
C PHE A 126 -1.75 36.98 -4.86
N LEU A 127 -0.56 36.37 -4.85
CA LEU A 127 -0.07 35.51 -5.93
C LEU A 127 -0.18 34.04 -5.53
N PRO A 128 -0.72 33.17 -6.41
CA PRO A 128 -0.77 31.74 -6.14
C PRO A 128 0.63 31.13 -6.25
N GLU A 129 0.92 30.17 -5.38
CA GLU A 129 2.20 29.47 -5.33
C GLU A 129 2.00 27.96 -5.24
N TRP A 130 3.05 27.20 -5.60
CA TRP A 130 3.02 25.75 -5.52
C TRP A 130 3.52 25.30 -4.15
N GLY A 131 2.73 24.45 -3.49
CA GLY A 131 3.08 23.94 -2.18
C GLY A 131 2.09 22.89 -1.68
N MET A 132 2.26 22.51 -0.41
CA MET A 132 1.35 21.61 0.30
C MET A 132 0.62 22.41 1.38
N PRO A 133 -0.58 22.97 1.09
CA PRO A 133 -1.30 23.82 2.05
C PRO A 133 -1.71 23.07 3.32
N PHE A 134 -1.72 21.73 3.30
CA PHE A 134 -2.17 20.89 4.40
C PHE A 134 -1.05 20.30 5.26
N ALA A 135 0.22 20.50 4.90
CA ALA A 135 1.36 19.83 5.55
C ALA A 135 1.51 20.12 7.06
N ASN A 136 1.02 21.26 7.52
CA ASN A 136 1.00 21.64 8.93
C ASN A 136 -0.42 21.73 9.51
N SER A 137 -1.41 21.18 8.81
CA SER A 137 -2.79 21.15 9.30
C SER A 137 -2.99 20.06 10.35
N THR A 138 -4.00 20.21 11.20
CA THR A 138 -4.38 19.16 12.17
C THR A 138 -5.14 17.99 11.52
N GLY A 139 -5.08 17.84 10.19
CA GLY A 139 -5.84 16.84 9.43
C GLY A 139 -7.32 17.17 9.25
N SER A 140 -7.76 18.39 9.59
CA SER A 140 -9.16 18.82 9.46
C SER A 140 -9.70 18.72 8.03
N TYR A 141 -8.84 18.93 7.03
CA TYR A 141 -9.20 18.87 5.62
C TYR A 141 -9.67 17.48 5.16
N LEU A 142 -9.32 16.40 5.86
CA LEU A 142 -9.77 15.05 5.53
C LEU A 142 -11.28 14.87 5.72
N GLY A 143 -11.87 15.61 6.67
CA GLY A 143 -13.30 15.57 6.97
C GLY A 143 -14.10 16.74 6.40
N ASP A 144 -13.43 17.87 6.12
CA ASP A 144 -14.08 19.09 5.65
C ASP A 144 -13.76 19.38 4.18
N ARG A 145 -14.69 18.99 3.29
CA ARG A 145 -14.57 19.21 1.85
C ARG A 145 -14.55 20.69 1.45
N THR A 146 -15.03 21.61 2.28
CA THR A 146 -15.02 23.05 1.96
C THR A 146 -13.59 23.61 1.89
N THR A 147 -12.64 22.92 2.52
CA THR A 147 -11.23 23.29 2.49
C THR A 147 -10.52 22.88 1.20
N TRP A 148 -11.12 22.03 0.37
CA TRP A 148 -10.48 21.47 -0.83
C TRP A 148 -10.33 22.50 -1.95
N ASP A 149 -11.18 23.53 -1.99
CA ASP A 149 -11.17 24.62 -2.96
C ASP A 149 -9.92 25.53 -2.84
N VAL A 150 -9.10 25.33 -1.80
CA VAL A 150 -7.81 26.03 -1.65
C VAL A 150 -6.82 25.66 -2.75
N CYS A 151 -6.89 24.44 -3.27
CA CYS A 151 -6.07 23.97 -4.38
C CYS A 151 -6.75 24.30 -5.70
N ILE A 152 -6.12 25.16 -6.51
CA ILE A 152 -6.65 25.63 -7.79
C ILE A 152 -6.26 24.66 -8.92
N ILE A 153 -4.99 24.25 -8.96
CA ILE A 153 -4.45 23.36 -9.99
C ILE A 153 -3.60 22.28 -9.33
N PRO A 154 -3.76 20.99 -9.68
CA PRO A 154 -4.78 20.44 -10.57
C PRO A 154 -6.20 20.47 -9.95
N GLU A 155 -7.23 20.53 -10.80
CA GLU A 155 -8.62 20.46 -10.35
C GLU A 155 -8.90 19.14 -9.61
N ASN A 156 -9.62 19.21 -8.49
CA ASN A 156 -9.99 18.06 -7.66
C ASN A 156 -8.79 17.21 -7.16
N VAL A 157 -7.58 17.78 -7.11
CA VAL A 157 -6.38 17.06 -6.67
C VAL A 157 -6.48 16.58 -5.22
N VAL A 158 -7.16 17.33 -4.35
CA VAL A 158 -7.34 16.96 -2.94
C VAL A 158 -8.21 15.72 -2.82
N GLU A 159 -9.35 15.68 -3.53
CA GLU A 159 -10.21 14.50 -3.58
C GLU A 159 -9.47 13.28 -4.13
N PHE A 160 -8.74 13.46 -5.22
CA PHE A 160 -7.94 12.42 -5.85
C PHE A 160 -6.89 11.84 -4.90
N ASN A 161 -6.11 12.71 -4.25
CA ASN A 161 -5.08 12.34 -3.29
C ASN A 161 -5.66 11.61 -2.07
N VAL A 162 -6.71 12.18 -1.46
CA VAL A 162 -7.38 11.59 -0.29
C VAL A 162 -7.99 10.24 -0.64
N GLY A 163 -8.68 10.13 -1.78
CA GLY A 163 -9.31 8.89 -2.22
C GLY A 163 -8.30 7.76 -2.45
N LEU A 164 -7.21 8.03 -3.18
CA LEU A 164 -6.21 7.03 -3.50
C LEU A 164 -5.36 6.63 -2.29
N PHE A 165 -4.89 7.58 -1.49
CA PHE A 165 -4.13 7.25 -0.28
C PHE A 165 -5.01 6.60 0.79
N SER A 166 -6.29 6.97 0.93
CA SER A 166 -7.21 6.23 1.81
C SER A 166 -7.43 4.80 1.33
N THR A 167 -7.50 4.58 0.02
CA THR A 167 -7.63 3.24 -0.56
C THR A 167 -6.38 2.40 -0.26
N LEU A 168 -5.19 2.98 -0.45
CA LEU A 168 -3.91 2.36 -0.10
C LEU A 168 -3.82 2.03 1.40
N LEU A 169 -4.25 2.95 2.27
CA LEU A 169 -4.25 2.76 3.72
C LEU A 169 -5.12 1.56 4.12
N VAL A 170 -6.35 1.47 3.59
CA VAL A 170 -7.26 0.36 3.86
C VAL A 170 -6.69 -0.94 3.30
N ALA A 171 -6.18 -0.93 2.07
CA ALA A 171 -5.57 -2.11 1.44
C ALA A 171 -4.40 -2.62 2.29
N ALA A 172 -3.48 -1.75 2.69
CA ALA A 172 -2.33 -2.07 3.52
C ALA A 172 -2.74 -2.66 4.89
N CYS A 173 -3.79 -2.13 5.53
CA CYS A 173 -4.35 -2.70 6.75
C CYS A 173 -4.84 -4.14 6.55
N VAL A 174 -5.56 -4.41 5.45
CA VAL A 174 -6.06 -5.75 5.14
C VAL A 174 -4.89 -6.70 4.80
N GLU A 175 -3.94 -6.26 3.98
CA GLU A 175 -2.71 -7.01 3.65
C GLU A 175 -1.93 -7.39 4.92
N LEU A 176 -1.78 -6.45 5.86
CA LEU A 176 -1.13 -6.66 7.15
C LEU A 176 -1.82 -7.76 7.94
N VAL A 177 -3.15 -7.69 8.09
CA VAL A 177 -3.93 -8.72 8.80
C VAL A 177 -3.79 -10.09 8.14
N LEU A 178 -3.90 -10.17 6.82
CA LEU A 178 -3.80 -11.43 6.07
C LEU A 178 -2.39 -12.04 6.19
N CYS A 179 -1.33 -11.23 6.12
CA CYS A 179 0.05 -11.70 6.27
C CYS A 179 0.34 -12.16 7.72
N LEU A 180 -0.21 -11.47 8.72
CA LEU A 180 -0.12 -11.90 10.14
C LEU A 180 -0.83 -13.23 10.37
N ILE A 181 -2.04 -13.42 9.81
CA ILE A 181 -2.75 -14.70 9.88
C ILE A 181 -1.89 -15.81 9.24
N GLN A 182 -1.28 -15.56 8.08
CA GLN A 182 -0.40 -16.53 7.44
C GLN A 182 0.83 -16.83 8.30
N MET A 183 1.43 -15.82 8.94
CA MET A 183 2.58 -16.01 9.82
C MET A 183 2.21 -16.91 11.01
N VAL A 184 1.06 -16.67 11.64
CA VAL A 184 0.54 -17.51 12.74
C VAL A 184 0.24 -18.93 12.28
N ASN A 185 -0.40 -19.09 11.12
CA ASN A 185 -0.66 -20.41 10.52
C ASN A 185 0.64 -21.18 10.21
N GLY A 186 1.66 -20.47 9.71
CA GLY A 186 3.00 -21.01 9.51
C GLY A 186 3.64 -21.46 10.82
N LEU A 187 3.51 -20.68 11.90
CA LEU A 187 4.03 -21.04 13.21
C LEU A 187 3.34 -22.29 13.80
N PHE A 188 2.01 -22.35 13.71
CA PHE A 188 1.25 -23.51 14.20
C PHE A 188 1.60 -24.79 13.45
N GLY A 189 1.82 -24.74 12.13
CA GLY A 189 2.26 -25.95 11.43
C GLY A 189 3.71 -26.32 11.72
N CYS A 190 4.59 -25.38 12.11
CA CYS A 190 5.94 -25.70 12.59
C CYS A 190 5.90 -26.42 13.95
N ILE A 191 5.01 -26.00 14.86
CA ILE A 191 4.90 -26.55 16.23
C ILE A 191 4.10 -27.87 16.25
N CYS A 192 2.97 -27.93 15.53
CA CYS A 192 2.05 -29.07 15.54
C CYS A 192 2.27 -30.07 14.38
N GLY A 193 3.19 -29.77 13.46
CA GLY A 193 3.55 -30.67 12.37
C GLY A 193 4.43 -31.82 12.85
N THR A 194 3.80 -32.92 13.28
CA THR A 194 4.53 -34.18 13.50
C THR A 194 5.20 -34.62 12.20
N CYS A 195 6.52 -34.81 12.23
CA CYS A 195 7.25 -35.53 11.20
C CYS A 195 6.75 -36.98 11.18
N GLY A 196 5.69 -37.26 10.43
CA GLY A 196 5.39 -38.62 10.02
C GLY A 196 6.47 -39.05 9.04
N SER A 197 7.43 -39.86 9.51
CA SER A 197 8.29 -40.64 8.63
C SER A 197 7.40 -41.32 7.59
N LYS A 198 7.61 -41.02 6.31
CA LYS A 198 7.18 -41.93 5.25
C LYS A 198 8.20 -43.06 5.26
N GLU A 199 7.81 -44.17 5.86
CA GLU A 199 8.24 -45.49 5.40
C GLU A 199 7.61 -45.75 4.02
#